data_AF-A0A940QAN0-F1
#
_entry.id   AF-A0A940QAN0-F1
#
_cell.length_a   1.000
_cell.length_b   1.000
_cell.length_c   1.000
_cell.angle_alpha   90.00
_cell.angle_beta   90.00
_cell.angle_gamma   90.00
#
_symmetry.space_group_name_H-M   'P 1'
#
loop_
_entity.id
_entity.type
_entity.pdbx_description
1 polymer ?
#
loop_
_entity_poly.entity_id
_entity_poly.type
_entity_poly.pdbx_seq_one_letter_code
_entity_poly.pdbx_strand_id
1 'polypeptide(L)'
;MDEAAWDSIFALLKQDNINCTRIWVNCNGTGVVRVDDKGSIYNINENHWTDLDKLFAIAEKYEIYVMPTLMSFDHFKDGSSGCDELWYRYDLTREATNKMAEIIPDKVHPLDSQAVETA
;
A
#
# COMPACT_ATOMS: atom_id res chain seq x y z
N MET A 1 5.44 -14.04 9.89
CA MET A 1 6.05 -14.24 8.55
C MET A 1 6.59 -15.68 8.44
N ASP A 2 6.65 -16.26 7.24
CA ASP A 2 7.24 -17.60 7.01
C ASP A 2 8.73 -17.49 6.69
N GLU A 3 9.58 -17.61 7.72
CA GLU A 3 11.03 -17.41 7.60
C GLU A 3 11.70 -18.44 6.67
N ALA A 4 11.25 -19.70 6.68
CA ALA A 4 11.85 -20.76 5.87
C ALA A 4 11.57 -20.56 4.38
N ALA A 5 10.36 -20.08 4.05
CA ALA A 5 10.02 -19.71 2.68
C ALA A 5 10.88 -18.53 2.19
N TRP A 6 11.03 -17.47 2.98
CA TRP A 6 11.82 -16.30 2.59
C TRP A 6 13.32 -16.61 2.48
N ASP A 7 13.87 -17.43 3.38
CA ASP A 7 15.26 -17.90 3.31
C ASP A 7 15.51 -18.65 1.98
N SER A 8 14.60 -19.55 1.61
CA SER A 8 14.67 -20.30 0.35
C SER A 8 14.56 -19.40 -0.88
N ILE A 9 13.67 -18.40 -0.85
CA ILE A 9 13.49 -17.44 -1.94
C ILE A 9 14.76 -16.61 -2.14
N PHE A 10 15.34 -16.04 -1.07
CA PHE A 10 16.53 -15.20 -1.20
C PHE A 10 17.78 -16.01 -1.55
N ALA A 11 17.88 -17.26 -1.10
CA ALA A 11 18.91 -18.18 -1.58
C ALA A 11 18.84 -18.39 -3.09
N LEU A 12 17.63 -18.59 -3.63
CA LEU A 12 17.41 -18.74 -5.07
C LEU A 12 17.77 -17.47 -5.85
N LEU A 13 17.34 -16.29 -5.37
CA LEU A 13 17.69 -15.02 -6.01
C LEU A 13 19.21 -14.84 -6.09
N LYS A 14 19.92 -15.14 -4.99
CA LYS A 14 21.38 -15.06 -4.93
C LYS A 14 22.04 -16.04 -5.89
N GLN A 15 21.56 -17.29 -5.93
CA GLN A 15 22.04 -18.32 -6.87
C GLN A 15 21.89 -17.87 -8.33
N ASP A 16 20.82 -17.16 -8.64
CA ASP A 16 20.51 -16.64 -9.98
C ASP A 16 21.18 -15.29 -10.29
N ASN A 17 22.09 -14.82 -9.42
CA ASN A 17 22.78 -13.53 -9.52
C ASN A 17 21.84 -12.30 -9.53
N ILE A 18 20.67 -12.42 -8.91
CA ILE A 18 19.77 -11.29 -8.67
C ILE A 18 20.14 -10.68 -7.33
N ASN A 19 20.24 -9.35 -7.27
CA ASN A 19 20.62 -8.62 -6.06
C ASN A 19 19.51 -7.69 -5.53
N CYS A 20 18.33 -7.67 -6.13
CA CYS A 20 17.23 -6.83 -5.66
C CYS A 20 15.87 -7.45 -5.92
N THR A 21 14.89 -7.09 -5.08
CA THR A 21 13.50 -7.51 -5.25
C THR A 21 12.54 -6.47 -4.68
N ARG A 22 11.33 -6.42 -5.22
CA ARG A 22 10.23 -5.58 -4.74
C ARG A 22 9.22 -6.45 -4.02
N ILE A 23 8.91 -6.09 -2.77
CA ILE A 23 8.00 -6.89 -1.91
C ILE A 23 6.84 -6.00 -1.46
N TRP A 24 5.62 -6.53 -1.53
CA TRP A 24 4.45 -5.89 -0.92
C TRP A 24 4.40 -6.19 0.58
N VAL A 25 4.31 -5.16 1.40
CA VAL A 25 4.33 -5.30 2.86
C VAL A 25 2.92 -5.32 3.46
N ASN A 26 2.08 -4.33 3.17
CA ASN A 26 0.73 -4.25 3.76
C ASN A 26 -0.38 -4.68 2.80
N CYS A 27 -0.06 -4.91 1.51
CA CYS A 27 -1.01 -5.29 0.46
C CYS A 27 -2.21 -4.32 0.41
N ASN A 28 -3.39 -4.74 0.90
CA ASN A 28 -4.61 -3.94 1.00
C ASN A 28 -4.70 -3.04 2.25
N GLY A 29 -3.62 -2.98 3.04
CA GLY A 29 -3.52 -2.20 4.25
C GLY A 29 -4.21 -2.85 5.46
N THR A 30 -5.44 -3.34 5.32
CA THR A 30 -6.35 -3.64 6.44
C THR A 30 -5.94 -4.80 7.35
N GLY A 31 -5.12 -5.74 6.86
CA GLY A 31 -4.61 -6.85 7.67
C GLY A 31 -3.47 -6.46 8.63
N VAL A 32 -2.68 -5.45 8.27
CA VAL A 32 -1.44 -5.06 8.95
C VAL A 32 -1.58 -3.68 9.61
N VAL A 33 -2.11 -2.70 8.89
CA VAL A 33 -2.35 -1.33 9.34
C VAL A 33 -3.84 -1.06 9.28
N ARG A 34 -4.47 -0.85 10.44
CA ARG A 34 -5.90 -0.57 10.53
C ARG A 34 -6.15 0.92 10.66
N VAL A 35 -7.02 1.42 9.79
CA VAL A 35 -7.46 2.81 9.75
C VAL A 35 -8.94 2.92 10.14
N ASP A 36 -9.29 3.98 10.85
CA ASP A 36 -10.67 4.28 11.21
C ASP A 36 -11.44 4.92 10.03
N ASP A 37 -12.71 5.25 10.26
CA ASP A 37 -13.57 5.96 9.31
C ASP A 37 -13.07 7.38 8.97
N LYS A 38 -12.09 7.87 9.72
CA LYS A 38 -11.38 9.13 9.49
C LYS A 38 -10.01 8.92 8.84
N GLY A 39 -9.70 7.71 8.37
CA GLY A 39 -8.40 7.41 7.75
C GLY A 39 -7.21 7.53 8.73
N SER A 40 -7.46 7.61 10.04
CA SER A 40 -6.42 7.66 11.07
C SER A 40 -6.01 6.25 11.46
N ILE A 41 -4.71 6.03 11.59
CA ILE A 41 -4.18 4.73 12.05
C ILE A 41 -4.53 4.57 13.53
N TYR A 42 -5.29 3.51 13.85
CA TYR A 42 -5.61 3.18 15.24
C TYR A 42 -4.93 1.89 15.72
N ASN A 43 -4.43 1.06 14.80
CA ASN A 43 -3.73 -0.16 15.16
C ASN A 43 -2.76 -0.60 14.05
N ILE A 44 -1.64 -1.18 14.48
CA ILE A 44 -0.71 -1.93 13.64
C ILE A 44 -0.57 -3.31 14.28
N ASN A 45 -0.56 -4.37 13.47
CA ASN A 45 -0.32 -5.74 13.95
C ASN A 45 0.95 -5.79 14.80
N GLU A 46 0.88 -6.41 15.99
CA GLU A 46 1.98 -6.49 16.96
C GLU A 46 3.26 -7.08 16.37
N ASN A 47 3.13 -8.08 15.48
CA ASN A 47 4.28 -8.77 14.90
C ASN A 47 4.86 -8.07 13.67
N HIS A 48 4.25 -6.96 13.20
CA HIS A 48 4.62 -6.32 11.95
C HIS A 48 6.10 -5.96 11.87
N TRP A 49 6.61 -5.28 12.90
CA TRP A 49 7.99 -4.82 12.94
C TRP A 49 8.98 -5.97 13.12
N THR A 50 8.68 -6.90 14.02
CA THR A 50 9.50 -8.10 14.24
C THR A 50 9.59 -8.98 12.97
N ASP A 51 8.50 -9.11 12.23
CA ASP A 51 8.48 -9.84 10.96
C ASP A 51 9.30 -9.12 9.88
N LEU A 52 9.29 -7.78 9.84
CA LEU A 52 10.13 -7.00 8.93
C LEU A 52 11.62 -7.12 9.29
N ASP A 53 11.97 -7.05 10.57
CA ASP A 53 13.36 -7.20 11.03
C ASP A 53 13.94 -8.55 10.60
N LYS A 54 13.16 -9.62 10.76
CA LYS A 54 13.53 -10.96 10.29
C LYS A 54 13.69 -11.01 8.77
N LEU A 55 12.78 -10.40 8.01
CA LEU A 55 12.88 -10.34 6.54
C LEU A 55 14.16 -9.65 6.10
N PHE A 56 14.49 -8.51 6.73
CA PHE A 56 15.69 -7.74 6.41
C PHE A 56 16.97 -8.45 6.85
N ALA A 57 16.97 -9.19 7.96
CA ALA A 57 18.11 -10.01 8.35
C ALA A 57 18.40 -11.12 7.32
N ILE A 58 17.35 -11.76 6.77
CA ILE A 58 17.51 -12.74 5.69
C ILE A 58 18.00 -12.04 4.41
N ALA A 59 17.47 -10.84 4.08
CA ALA A 59 17.92 -10.06 2.93
C ALA A 59 19.42 -9.73 3.00
N GLU A 60 19.88 -9.31 4.17
CA GLU A 60 21.29 -9.01 4.46
C GLU A 60 22.16 -10.26 4.30
N LYS A 61 21.74 -11.40 4.87
CA LYS A 61 22.43 -12.69 4.74
C LYS A 61 22.74 -13.07 3.28
N TYR A 62 21.83 -12.78 2.35
CA TYR A 62 21.96 -13.12 0.93
C TYR A 62 22.39 -11.94 0.03
N GLU A 63 22.68 -10.76 0.63
CA GLU A 63 23.04 -9.54 -0.09
C GLU A 63 21.98 -9.09 -1.12
N ILE A 64 20.71 -9.13 -0.72
CA ILE A 64 19.56 -8.71 -1.54
C ILE A 64 19.04 -7.35 -1.07
N TYR A 65 18.95 -6.39 -1.98
CA TYR A 65 18.26 -5.12 -1.75
C TYR A 65 16.75 -5.31 -1.83
N VAL A 66 16.06 -5.00 -0.73
CA VAL A 66 14.58 -5.02 -0.70
C VAL A 66 14.04 -3.63 -1.00
N MET A 67 13.13 -3.54 -1.97
CA MET A 67 12.29 -2.37 -2.23
C MET A 67 10.91 -2.60 -1.62
N PRO A 68 10.70 -2.27 -0.33
CA PRO A 68 9.42 -2.48 0.32
C PRO A 68 8.38 -1.52 -0.26
N THR A 69 7.32 -2.07 -0.84
CA THR A 69 6.14 -1.33 -1.28
C THR A 69 5.08 -1.49 -0.20
N LEU A 70 4.73 -0.39 0.48
CA LEU A 70 3.77 -0.42 1.58
C LEU A 70 2.38 -0.87 1.13
N MET A 71 1.90 -0.36 0.00
CA MET A 71 0.54 -0.58 -0.48
C MET A 71 0.49 -0.62 -2.01
N SER A 72 -0.42 -1.39 -2.58
CA SER A 72 -0.73 -1.29 -4.01
C SER A 72 -1.73 -0.16 -4.26
N PHE A 73 -1.47 0.66 -5.28
CA PHE A 73 -2.43 1.66 -5.75
C PHE A 73 -3.72 1.04 -6.32
N ASP A 74 -3.69 -0.25 -6.67
CA ASP A 74 -4.88 -0.95 -7.12
C ASP A 74 -5.94 -1.08 -6.00
N HIS A 75 -5.56 -0.95 -4.72
CA HIS A 75 -6.48 -0.94 -3.58
C HIS A 75 -7.28 0.36 -3.40
N PHE A 76 -7.11 1.32 -4.30
CA PHE A 76 -7.86 2.57 -4.36
C PHE A 76 -8.86 2.59 -5.52
N LYS A 77 -8.98 1.49 -6.27
CA LYS A 77 -9.91 1.38 -7.40
C LYS A 77 -11.23 0.81 -6.91
N ASP A 78 -12.34 1.43 -7.32
CA ASP A 78 -13.68 0.97 -6.99
C ASP A 78 -13.87 -0.54 -7.25
N GLY A 79 -14.29 -1.26 -6.21
CA GLY A 79 -14.53 -2.70 -6.23
C GLY A 79 -13.35 -3.55 -5.78
N SER A 80 -12.26 -2.95 -5.29
CA SER A 80 -11.06 -3.66 -4.86
C SER A 80 -11.09 -3.95 -3.36
N SER A 81 -11.53 -5.15 -2.98
CA SER A 81 -11.38 -5.70 -1.61
C SER A 81 -11.98 -4.87 -0.45
N GLY A 82 -12.85 -3.88 -0.73
CA GLY A 82 -13.59 -3.12 0.29
C GLY A 82 -12.76 -2.10 1.08
N CYS A 83 -11.57 -1.76 0.59
CA CYS A 83 -10.67 -0.80 1.25
C CYS A 83 -10.67 0.58 0.56
N ASP A 84 -11.34 0.67 -0.59
CA ASP A 84 -11.34 1.81 -1.51
C ASP A 84 -11.69 3.13 -0.81
N GLU A 85 -12.75 3.15 0.01
CA GLU A 85 -13.22 4.35 0.69
C GLU A 85 -12.46 4.69 1.99
N LEU A 86 -11.83 3.70 2.64
CA LEU A 86 -11.12 3.91 3.91
C LEU A 86 -9.79 4.61 3.70
N TRP A 87 -9.06 4.23 2.65
CA TRP A 87 -7.79 4.86 2.30
C TRP A 87 -7.98 6.10 1.41
N TYR A 88 -9.09 6.19 0.68
CA TYR A 88 -9.43 7.36 -0.12
C TYR A 88 -10.33 8.34 0.66
N ARG A 89 -9.72 9.16 1.52
CA ARG A 89 -10.41 10.28 2.19
C ARG A 89 -10.51 11.48 1.26
N TYR A 90 -11.51 11.46 0.38
CA TYR A 90 -11.78 12.58 -0.54
C TYR A 90 -11.95 13.90 0.21
N ASP A 91 -12.49 13.93 1.44
CA ASP A 91 -12.64 15.16 2.23
C ASP A 91 -11.32 15.89 2.54
N LEU A 92 -10.23 15.15 2.78
CA LEU A 92 -8.90 15.72 3.04
C LEU A 92 -8.22 16.22 1.76
N THR A 93 -8.53 15.58 0.63
CA THR A 93 -7.96 15.95 -0.67
C THR A 93 -8.90 16.86 -1.48
N ARG A 94 -10.13 17.10 -1.00
CA ARG A 94 -11.24 17.71 -1.74
C ARG A 94 -10.86 19.04 -2.37
N GLU A 95 -10.19 19.92 -1.63
CA GLU A 95 -9.82 21.24 -2.15
C GLU A 95 -8.83 21.11 -3.32
N ALA A 96 -7.79 20.27 -3.15
CA ALA A 96 -6.79 20.04 -4.19
C ALA A 96 -7.37 19.29 -5.38
N THR A 97 -8.19 18.27 -5.12
CA THR A 97 -8.88 17.46 -6.13
C THR A 97 -9.86 18.31 -6.94
N ASN A 98 -10.61 19.23 -6.32
CA ASN A 98 -11.50 20.16 -7.02
C ASN A 98 -10.74 21.17 -7.87
N LYS A 99 -9.66 21.76 -7.34
CA LYS A 99 -8.79 22.66 -8.12
C LYS A 99 -8.15 21.95 -9.31
N MET A 100 -7.80 20.67 -9.16
CA MET A 100 -7.27 19.88 -10.26
C MET A 100 -8.35 19.54 -11.30
N ALA A 101 -9.58 19.26 -10.85
CA ALA A 101 -10.73 19.04 -11.74
C ALA A 101 -11.10 20.29 -12.55
N GLU A 102 -10.90 21.51 -12.01
CA GLU A 102 -11.05 22.77 -12.75
C GLU A 102 -10.05 22.89 -13.93
N ILE A 103 -8.89 22.23 -13.84
CA ILE A 103 -7.80 22.34 -14.82
C ILE A 103 -7.80 21.15 -15.79
N ILE A 104 -8.03 19.94 -15.29
CA ILE A 104 -7.94 18.65 -16.00
C ILE A 104 -9.03 17.68 -15.51
N PRO A 105 -10.31 17.93 -15.84
CA PRO A 105 -11.43 17.15 -15.32
C PRO A 105 -11.39 15.68 -15.74
N ASP A 106 -10.83 15.35 -16.90
CA ASP A 106 -10.69 13.99 -17.44
C ASP A 106 -9.66 13.13 -16.70
N LYS A 107 -9.01 13.67 -15.67
CA LYS A 107 -7.98 13.00 -14.86
C LYS A 107 -8.35 12.85 -13.39
N VAL A 108 -9.51 13.34 -12.96
CA VAL A 108 -9.99 13.27 -11.58
C VAL A 108 -11.15 12.29 -11.47
N HIS A 109 -11.05 11.34 -10.53
CA HIS A 109 -12.10 10.37 -10.23
C HIS A 109 -13.07 10.92 -9.16
N PRO A 110 -14.39 10.61 -9.22
CA PRO A 110 -15.08 9.89 -10.30
C PRO A 110 -15.28 10.78 -11.53
N LEU A 111 -15.18 10.16 -12.72
CA LEU A 111 -15.10 10.85 -14.02
C LEU A 111 -16.42 11.42 -14.54
N ASP A 112 -17.55 11.24 -13.87
CA ASP A 112 -18.82 11.83 -14.30
C ASP A 112 -19.66 12.31 -13.11
N SER A 113 -19.73 13.64 -13.01
CA SER A 113 -20.82 14.51 -12.53
C SER A 113 -21.71 14.03 -11.37
N GLN A 114 -21.38 14.45 -10.15
CA GLN A 114 -22.33 15.15 -9.25
C GLN A 114 -21.57 16.14 -8.36
N ALA A 115 -20.91 17.12 -8.98
CA ALA A 115 -20.98 18.45 -8.38
C ALA A 115 -22.39 18.96 -8.66
N VAL A 116 -23.08 19.38 -7.59
CA VAL A 116 -24.40 20.04 -7.51
C VAL A 116 -25.46 19.15 -6.88
N GLU A 117 -25.48 19.15 -5.54
CA GLU A 117 -26.71 19.58 -4.86
C GLU A 117 -26.33 20.65 -3.82
N THR A 118 -26.81 21.86 -4.11
CA THR A 118 -26.73 23.08 -3.30
C THR A 118 -27.75 23.05 -2.16
N ALA A 119 -27.31 23.29 -0.93
CA ALA A 119 -27.81 24.32 0.02
C ALA A 119 -27.15 24.12 1.39
#